data_AF-A0A958L8F9-F1
#
_entry.id   AF-A0A958L8F9-F1
#
_cell.length_a   1.000
_cell.length_b   1.000
_cell.length_c   1.000
_cell.angle_alpha   90.00
_cell.angle_beta   90.00
_cell.angle_gamma   90.00
#
_symmetry.space_group_name_H-M   'P 1'
#
loop_
_entity.id
_entity.type
_entity.pdbx_description
1 polymer ?
#
loop_
_entity_poly.entity_id
_entity_poly.type
_entity_poly.pdbx_seq_one_letter_code
_entity_poly.pdbx_strand_id
1 'polypeptide(L)'
;MDWFELAYTVLGGLGIFFFGMKMLSDGLQAVASQWIRNAINTLTTNRLMAVLIGLSVTVIIQSSSITTVMVVGFVNAGLMQLSQAIGVILGANIGTTITGWIISIKVGKYSLLLIGLSVFPLLFSKNEKWSQLGRVVFALGMVFLGLNLMSSAFKPLRSDDDFIQLLQYFQADNYVSLLATISMGCLLTFIIQSSSAMLAITIALATTGAISFQTALALVLGENIGTTITALLASVGANTTAKRAGVAHAVFNVCGVLIISSFFWLYKDFIEFIIASPADALTDKGE
;
A
#
# COMPACT_ATOMS: atom_id res chain seq x y z
N MET A 1 2.85 -26.54 9.84
CA MET A 1 1.69 -26.22 8.96
C MET A 1 2.03 -26.81 7.60
N ASP A 2 1.12 -27.53 6.96
CA ASP A 2 1.36 -28.03 5.61
C ASP A 2 1.46 -26.85 4.62
N TRP A 3 2.25 -26.96 3.55
CA TRP A 3 2.38 -25.93 2.51
C TRP A 3 1.04 -25.60 1.86
N PHE A 4 0.16 -26.59 1.75
CA PHE A 4 -1.19 -26.39 1.27
C PHE A 4 -2.02 -25.52 2.23
N GLU A 5 -1.91 -25.77 3.54
CA GLU A 5 -2.56 -24.98 4.59
C GLU A 5 -2.05 -23.54 4.66
N LEU A 6 -0.74 -23.36 4.48
CA LEU A 6 -0.14 -22.04 4.33
C LEU A 6 -0.74 -21.31 3.13
N ALA A 7 -0.76 -21.95 1.96
CA ALA A 7 -1.20 -21.34 0.73
C ALA A 7 -2.66 -20.90 0.78
N TYR A 8 -3.59 -21.78 1.18
CA TYR A 8 -5.00 -21.39 1.21
C TYR A 8 -5.30 -20.37 2.31
N THR A 9 -4.60 -20.40 3.45
CA THR A 9 -4.82 -19.42 4.54
C THR A 9 -4.31 -18.04 4.14
N VAL A 10 -3.15 -17.96 3.50
CA VAL A 10 -2.61 -16.70 2.97
C VAL A 10 -3.49 -16.16 1.85
N LEU A 11 -3.89 -17.00 0.88
CA LEU A 11 -4.77 -16.58 -0.22
C LEU A 11 -6.15 -16.16 0.28
N GLY A 12 -6.73 -16.87 1.23
CA GLY A 12 -8.01 -16.52 1.86
C GLY A 12 -7.91 -15.22 2.66
N GLY A 13 -6.86 -15.06 3.46
CA GLY A 13 -6.56 -13.83 4.20
C GLY A 13 -6.36 -12.63 3.27
N LEU A 14 -5.62 -12.79 2.17
CA LEU A 14 -5.46 -11.79 1.11
C LEU A 14 -6.79 -11.43 0.45
N GLY A 15 -7.62 -12.42 0.12
CA GLY A 15 -8.93 -12.20 -0.46
C GLY A 15 -9.85 -11.38 0.45
N ILE A 16 -9.90 -11.72 1.73
CA ILE A 16 -10.63 -10.98 2.77
C ILE A 16 -10.08 -9.56 2.90
N PHE A 17 -8.76 -9.41 2.95
CA PHE A 17 -8.09 -8.12 3.05
C PHE A 17 -8.39 -7.22 1.85
N PHE A 18 -8.30 -7.72 0.60
CA PHE A 18 -8.63 -6.95 -0.60
C PHE A 18 -10.09 -6.59 -0.68
N PHE A 19 -10.98 -7.52 -0.32
CA PHE A 19 -12.40 -7.24 -0.28
C PHE A 19 -12.72 -6.15 0.76
N GLY A 20 -12.10 -6.23 1.94
CA GLY A 20 -12.16 -5.18 2.96
C GLY A 20 -11.65 -3.83 2.44
N MET A 21 -10.46 -3.79 1.83
CA MET A 21 -9.90 -2.55 1.27
C MET A 21 -10.77 -1.97 0.15
N LYS A 22 -11.37 -2.81 -0.69
CA LYS A 22 -12.29 -2.37 -1.74
C LYS A 22 -13.56 -1.77 -1.15
N MET A 23 -14.18 -2.45 -0.17
CA MET A 23 -15.34 -1.91 0.53
C MET A 23 -15.03 -0.61 1.29
N LEU A 24 -13.83 -0.49 1.85
CA LEU A 24 -13.38 0.71 2.54
C LEU A 24 -13.28 1.88 1.55
N SER A 25 -12.64 1.65 0.40
CA SER A 25 -12.54 2.61 -0.70
C SER A 25 -13.92 3.04 -1.19
N ASP A 26 -14.83 2.09 -1.44
CA ASP A 26 -16.20 2.39 -1.89
C ASP A 26 -16.99 3.19 -0.84
N GLY A 27 -16.84 2.86 0.45
CA GLY A 27 -17.47 3.58 1.57
C GLY A 27 -16.95 5.01 1.71
N LEU A 28 -15.63 5.19 1.68
CA LEU A 28 -15.00 6.52 1.71
C LEU A 28 -15.38 7.34 0.46
N GLN A 29 -15.40 6.72 -0.71
CA GLN A 29 -15.78 7.36 -1.97
C GLN A 29 -17.25 7.78 -1.99
N ALA A 30 -18.15 6.98 -1.42
CA ALA A 30 -19.57 7.36 -1.30
C ALA A 30 -19.74 8.63 -0.46
N VAL A 31 -19.02 8.72 0.67
CA VAL A 31 -19.02 9.88 1.57
C VAL A 31 -18.39 11.11 0.91
N ALA A 32 -17.33 10.93 0.11
CA ALA A 32 -16.56 12.01 -0.50
C ALA A 32 -16.88 12.27 -1.98
N SER A 33 -17.95 11.70 -2.52
CA SER A 33 -18.27 11.70 -3.96
C SER A 33 -18.35 13.11 -4.58
N GLN A 34 -19.00 14.05 -3.90
CA GLN A 34 -19.09 15.45 -4.34
C GLN A 34 -17.73 16.16 -4.27
N TRP A 35 -16.92 15.82 -3.27
CA TRP A 35 -15.59 16.41 -3.07
C TRP A 35 -14.62 15.95 -4.17
N ILE A 36 -14.61 14.65 -4.52
CA ILE A 36 -13.77 14.11 -5.60
C ILE A 36 -14.09 14.80 -6.93
N ARG A 37 -15.38 14.97 -7.26
CA ARG A 37 -15.80 15.69 -8.47
C ARG A 37 -15.27 17.12 -8.49
N ASN A 38 -15.38 17.83 -7.37
CA ASN A 38 -14.87 19.20 -7.25
C ASN A 38 -13.34 19.24 -7.34
N ALA A 39 -12.63 18.33 -6.69
CA ALA A 39 -11.17 18.25 -6.71
C ALA A 39 -10.62 17.97 -8.12
N ILE A 40 -11.26 17.07 -8.88
CA ILE A 40 -10.91 16.79 -10.29
C ILE A 40 -11.21 18.00 -11.19
N ASN A 41 -12.32 18.70 -10.95
CA ASN A 41 -12.68 19.90 -11.71
C ASN A 41 -11.80 21.12 -11.40
N THR A 42 -11.05 21.08 -10.30
CA THR A 42 -10.12 22.15 -9.94
C THR A 42 -8.81 21.94 -10.72
N LEU A 43 -8.82 22.24 -12.02
CA LEU A 43 -7.62 22.28 -12.85
C LEU A 43 -6.71 23.42 -12.36
N THR A 44 -5.91 23.13 -11.36
CA THR A 44 -5.02 24.11 -10.72
C THR A 44 -3.68 24.16 -11.42
N THR A 45 -3.19 25.37 -11.71
CA THR A 45 -1.82 25.59 -12.22
C THR A 45 -0.78 25.60 -11.11
N ASN A 46 -1.21 25.63 -9.84
CA ASN A 46 -0.32 25.64 -8.69
C ASN A 46 0.17 24.21 -8.37
N ARG A 47 1.50 24.04 -8.39
CA ARG A 47 2.17 22.76 -8.15
C ARG A 47 1.83 22.15 -6.78
N LEU A 48 1.77 22.95 -5.72
CA LEU A 48 1.44 22.47 -4.38
C LEU A 48 -0.01 22.02 -4.29
N MET A 49 -0.92 22.76 -4.93
CA MET A 49 -2.33 22.37 -4.96
C MET A 49 -2.53 21.06 -5.76
N ALA A 50 -1.79 20.86 -6.85
CA ALA A 50 -1.83 19.60 -7.60
C ALA A 50 -1.41 18.40 -6.73
N VAL A 51 -0.36 18.54 -5.91
CA VAL A 51 0.06 17.53 -4.94
C VAL A 51 -1.03 17.27 -3.91
N LEU A 52 -1.64 18.31 -3.33
CA LEU A 52 -2.72 18.15 -2.35
C LEU A 52 -3.95 17.46 -2.93
N ILE A 53 -4.31 17.76 -4.19
CA ILE A 53 -5.40 17.10 -4.91
C ILE A 53 -5.06 15.61 -5.08
N GLY A 54 -3.87 15.29 -5.58
CA GLY A 54 -3.46 13.89 -5.77
C GLY A 54 -3.41 13.08 -4.48
N LEU A 55 -2.91 13.70 -3.41
CA LEU A 55 -2.90 13.12 -2.07
C LEU A 55 -4.32 12.81 -1.62
N SER A 56 -5.21 13.79 -1.66
CA SER A 56 -6.56 13.66 -1.15
C SER A 56 -7.40 12.69 -1.97
N VAL A 57 -7.30 12.73 -3.30
CA VAL A 57 -7.95 11.77 -4.20
C VAL A 57 -7.46 10.36 -3.89
N THR A 58 -6.16 10.17 -3.68
CA THR A 58 -5.61 8.84 -3.38
C THR A 58 -5.95 8.36 -1.98
N VAL A 59 -6.04 9.23 -0.98
CA VAL A 59 -6.50 8.88 0.37
C VAL A 59 -7.95 8.38 0.33
N ILE A 60 -8.79 8.98 -0.51
CA ILE A 60 -10.20 8.57 -0.61
C ILE A 60 -10.34 7.30 -1.45
N ILE A 61 -9.68 7.25 -2.62
CA ILE A 61 -9.75 6.10 -3.54
C ILE A 61 -8.94 4.90 -3.00
N GLN A 62 -7.98 5.13 -2.10
CA GLN A 62 -7.06 4.13 -1.56
C GLN A 62 -6.19 3.43 -2.62
N SER A 63 -6.04 4.04 -3.80
CA SER A 63 -5.24 3.48 -4.89
C SER A 63 -4.54 4.58 -5.68
N SER A 64 -3.21 4.65 -5.53
CA SER A 64 -2.35 5.49 -6.38
C SER A 64 -2.29 4.99 -7.81
N SER A 65 -2.38 3.67 -8.04
CA SER A 65 -2.43 3.10 -9.39
C SER A 65 -3.65 3.60 -10.16
N ILE A 66 -4.86 3.52 -9.58
CA ILE A 66 -6.07 4.04 -10.22
C ILE A 66 -5.96 5.55 -10.45
N THR A 67 -5.50 6.29 -9.45
CA THR A 67 -5.34 7.76 -9.55
C THR A 67 -4.35 8.13 -10.65
N THR A 68 -3.24 7.41 -10.78
CA THR A 68 -2.21 7.67 -11.80
C THR A 68 -2.69 7.30 -13.19
N VAL A 69 -3.36 6.14 -13.35
CA VAL A 69 -3.98 5.73 -14.62
C VAL A 69 -4.99 6.77 -15.10
N MET A 70 -5.83 7.29 -14.18
CA MET A 70 -6.78 8.36 -14.48
C MET A 70 -6.07 9.64 -14.95
N VAL A 71 -5.01 10.06 -14.25
CA VAL A 71 -4.21 11.24 -14.63
C VAL A 71 -3.56 11.07 -16.00
N VAL A 72 -2.97 9.90 -16.28
CA VAL A 72 -2.41 9.57 -17.61
C VAL A 72 -3.50 9.66 -18.69
N GLY A 73 -4.71 9.16 -18.39
CA GLY A 73 -5.88 9.28 -19.27
C GLY A 73 -6.30 10.73 -19.54
N PHE A 74 -6.32 11.58 -18.51
CA PHE A 74 -6.66 13.01 -18.67
C PHE A 74 -5.61 13.78 -19.47
N VAL A 75 -4.34 13.47 -19.28
CA VAL A 75 -3.26 14.04 -20.11
C VAL A 75 -3.39 13.55 -21.55
N ASN A 76 -3.75 12.29 -21.76
CA ASN A 76 -3.97 11.74 -23.10
C ASN A 76 -5.13 12.43 -23.82
N ALA A 77 -6.20 12.75 -23.09
CA ALA A 77 -7.38 13.46 -23.59
C ALA A 77 -7.16 14.99 -23.74
N GLY A 78 -5.98 15.52 -23.37
CA GLY A 78 -5.70 16.95 -23.41
C GLY A 78 -6.42 17.78 -22.33
N LEU A 79 -7.03 17.11 -21.35
CA LEU A 79 -7.77 17.74 -20.25
C LEU A 79 -6.87 18.22 -19.11
N MET A 80 -5.61 17.77 -19.09
CA MET A 80 -4.62 18.10 -18.05
C MET A 80 -3.24 18.32 -18.67
N GLN A 81 -2.53 19.35 -18.21
CA GLN A 81 -1.14 19.59 -18.62
C GLN A 81 -0.19 18.63 -17.90
N LEU A 82 0.95 18.31 -18.53
CA LEU A 82 1.97 17.43 -17.94
C LEU A 82 2.46 17.88 -16.56
N SER A 83 2.64 19.20 -16.37
CA SER A 83 3.11 19.76 -15.09
C SER A 83 2.11 19.53 -13.95
N GLN A 84 0.82 19.63 -14.24
CA GLN A 84 -0.27 19.36 -13.31
C GLN A 84 -0.32 17.86 -12.99
N ALA A 85 -0.24 17.03 -14.02
CA ALA A 85 -0.25 15.58 -13.91
C ALA A 85 0.89 15.07 -13.01
N ILE A 86 2.12 15.57 -13.20
CA ILE A 86 3.25 15.22 -12.34
C ILE A 86 2.94 15.59 -10.88
N GLY A 87 2.41 16.79 -10.62
CA GLY A 87 2.02 17.19 -9.27
C GLY A 87 0.99 16.25 -8.63
N VAL A 88 -0.06 15.89 -9.36
CA VAL A 88 -1.10 14.95 -8.88
C VAL A 88 -0.52 13.56 -8.64
N ILE A 89 0.35 13.06 -9.52
CA ILE A 89 1.01 11.76 -9.35
C ILE A 89 1.90 11.73 -8.09
N LEU A 90 2.68 12.79 -7.86
CA LEU A 90 3.49 12.92 -6.65
C LEU A 90 2.62 12.96 -5.39
N GLY A 91 1.51 13.70 -5.45
CA GLY A 91 0.48 13.68 -4.41
C GLY A 91 -0.06 12.28 -4.15
N ALA A 92 -0.37 11.54 -5.20
CA ALA A 92 -0.92 10.19 -5.09
C ALA A 92 0.02 9.21 -4.37
N ASN A 93 1.32 9.31 -4.64
CA ASN A 93 2.33 8.54 -3.91
C ASN A 93 2.29 8.85 -2.40
N ILE A 94 2.22 10.14 -2.02
CA ILE A 94 2.09 10.54 -0.61
C ILE A 94 0.76 10.01 -0.04
N GLY A 95 -0.34 10.15 -0.77
CA GLY A 95 -1.66 9.72 -0.32
C GLY A 95 -1.73 8.22 0.01
N THR A 96 -1.02 7.37 -0.75
CA THR A 96 -1.01 5.91 -0.53
C THR A 96 -0.44 5.52 0.83
N THR A 97 0.42 6.35 1.44
CA THR A 97 0.99 6.10 2.77
C THR A 97 -0.07 5.95 3.86
N ILE A 98 -1.27 6.51 3.68
CA ILE A 98 -2.39 6.35 4.62
C ILE A 98 -2.76 4.86 4.81
N THR A 99 -2.52 4.01 3.80
CA THR A 99 -2.78 2.57 3.92
C THR A 99 -1.92 1.94 5.00
N GLY A 100 -0.62 2.29 5.04
CA GLY A 100 0.28 1.83 6.09
C GLY A 100 -0.18 2.29 7.48
N TRP A 101 -0.64 3.55 7.57
CA TRP A 101 -1.22 4.08 8.81
C TRP A 101 -2.46 3.32 9.26
N ILE A 102 -3.40 3.03 8.35
CA ILE A 102 -4.60 2.24 8.64
C ILE A 102 -4.22 0.85 9.13
N ILE A 103 -3.26 0.19 8.47
CA ILE A 103 -2.82 -1.17 8.84
C ILE A 103 -2.08 -1.18 10.18
N SER A 104 -1.29 -0.14 10.49
CA SER A 104 -0.51 -0.05 11.73
C SER A 104 -1.34 0.11 13.00
N ILE A 105 -2.64 0.46 12.88
CA ILE A 105 -3.50 0.57 14.04
C ILE A 105 -3.67 -0.84 14.63
N LYS A 106 -3.33 -1.02 15.92
CA LYS A 106 -3.41 -2.31 16.63
C LYS A 106 -4.87 -2.74 16.93
N VAL A 107 -5.72 -2.80 15.90
CA VAL A 107 -7.13 -3.21 15.98
C VAL A 107 -7.33 -4.65 15.55
N GLY A 108 -6.25 -5.36 15.17
CA GLY A 108 -6.27 -6.77 14.73
C GLY A 108 -7.11 -7.68 15.63
N LYS A 109 -6.96 -7.56 16.95
CA LYS A 109 -7.72 -8.32 17.96
C LYS A 109 -9.22 -8.01 17.96
N TYR A 110 -9.60 -6.79 17.60
CA TYR A 110 -10.98 -6.33 17.56
C TYR A 110 -11.62 -6.46 16.17
N SER A 111 -10.92 -7.03 15.18
CA SER A 111 -11.43 -7.25 13.82
C SER A 111 -12.82 -7.90 13.81
N LEU A 112 -12.99 -9.02 14.54
CA LEU A 112 -14.28 -9.71 14.67
C LEU A 112 -15.35 -8.86 15.38
N LEU A 113 -14.95 -8.06 16.37
CA LEU A 113 -15.87 -7.14 17.07
C LEU A 113 -16.36 -6.04 16.12
N LEU A 114 -15.45 -5.46 15.33
CA LEU A 114 -15.79 -4.46 14.33
C LEU A 114 -16.77 -5.03 13.31
N ILE A 115 -16.49 -6.23 12.77
CA ILE A 115 -17.39 -6.93 11.83
C ILE A 115 -18.76 -7.17 12.48
N GLY A 116 -18.78 -7.76 13.69
CA GLY A 116 -20.01 -8.13 14.38
C GLY A 116 -20.90 -6.94 14.72
N LEU A 117 -20.34 -5.82 15.19
CA LEU A 117 -21.13 -4.63 15.51
C LEU A 117 -21.56 -3.84 14.28
N SER A 118 -20.72 -3.76 13.26
CA SER A 118 -20.98 -2.94 12.07
C SER A 118 -21.94 -3.58 11.08
N VAL A 119 -22.11 -4.91 11.11
CA VAL A 119 -23.06 -5.60 10.23
C VAL A 119 -24.51 -5.15 10.49
N PHE A 120 -24.84 -4.77 11.72
CA PHE A 120 -26.18 -4.34 12.10
C PHE A 120 -26.59 -3.01 11.43
N PRO A 121 -25.85 -1.90 11.61
CA PRO A 121 -26.15 -0.67 10.89
C PRO A 121 -25.95 -0.83 9.37
N LEU A 122 -25.00 -1.65 8.92
CA LEU A 122 -24.79 -1.92 7.49
C LEU A 122 -26.03 -2.52 6.82
N LEU A 123 -26.61 -3.59 7.37
CA LEU A 123 -27.69 -4.36 6.74
C LEU A 123 -29.10 -3.88 7.11
N PHE A 124 -29.29 -3.36 8.33
CA PHE A 124 -30.63 -3.09 8.86
C PHE A 124 -30.95 -1.61 9.07
N SER A 125 -29.98 -0.70 8.96
CA SER A 125 -30.26 0.74 9.06
C SER A 125 -30.97 1.23 7.80
N LYS A 126 -32.13 1.87 7.98
CA LYS A 126 -32.81 2.62 6.91
C LYS A 126 -32.18 3.99 6.66
N ASN A 127 -31.35 4.48 7.58
CA ASN A 127 -30.66 5.74 7.43
C ASN A 127 -29.32 5.51 6.72
N GLU A 128 -29.20 6.11 5.53
CA GLU A 128 -28.04 5.99 4.64
C GLU A 128 -26.73 6.34 5.34
N LYS A 129 -26.72 7.38 6.20
CA LYS A 129 -25.49 7.79 6.92
C LYS A 129 -24.97 6.67 7.83
N TRP A 130 -25.87 6.00 8.54
CA TRP A 130 -25.52 4.90 9.44
C TRP A 130 -25.15 3.62 8.69
N SER A 131 -25.82 3.35 7.56
CA SER A 131 -25.44 2.21 6.70
C SER A 131 -24.03 2.40 6.12
N GLN A 132 -23.70 3.61 5.65
CA GLN A 132 -22.36 3.91 5.15
C GLN A 132 -21.28 3.89 6.23
N LEU A 133 -21.58 4.39 7.44
CA LEU A 133 -20.66 4.25 8.57
C LEU A 133 -20.44 2.77 8.91
N GLY A 134 -21.52 1.98 8.95
CA GLY A 134 -21.46 0.52 9.11
C GLY A 134 -20.58 -0.13 8.04
N ARG A 135 -20.68 0.28 6.78
CA ARG A 135 -19.86 -0.22 5.68
C ARG A 135 -18.37 0.04 5.90
N VAL A 136 -18.00 1.26 6.29
CA VAL A 136 -16.61 1.64 6.55
C VAL A 136 -16.04 0.85 7.74
N VAL A 137 -16.80 0.72 8.83
CA VAL A 137 -16.35 -0.03 10.02
C VAL A 137 -16.26 -1.53 9.73
N PHE A 138 -17.20 -2.09 8.97
CA PHE A 138 -17.18 -3.49 8.52
C PHE A 138 -15.95 -3.76 7.65
N ALA A 139 -15.69 -2.87 6.70
CA ALA A 139 -14.55 -2.94 5.81
C ALA A 139 -13.21 -2.93 6.59
N LEU A 140 -13.07 -2.03 7.57
CA LEU A 140 -11.90 -2.02 8.47
C LEU A 140 -11.77 -3.35 9.23
N GLY A 141 -12.87 -3.89 9.75
CA GLY A 141 -12.88 -5.20 10.41
C GLY A 141 -12.39 -6.33 9.49
N MET A 142 -12.84 -6.35 8.23
CA MET A 142 -12.38 -7.31 7.21
C MET A 142 -10.89 -7.15 6.89
N VAL A 143 -10.41 -5.91 6.71
CA VAL A 143 -8.98 -5.63 6.50
C VAL A 143 -8.12 -6.23 7.62
N PHE A 144 -8.48 -5.95 8.87
CA PHE A 144 -7.74 -6.46 10.03
C PHE A 144 -7.87 -7.97 10.20
N LEU A 145 -9.02 -8.57 9.88
CA LEU A 145 -9.21 -10.02 9.91
C LEU A 145 -8.31 -10.71 8.88
N GLY A 146 -8.30 -10.21 7.64
CA GLY A 146 -7.45 -10.74 6.58
C GLY A 146 -5.97 -10.66 6.94
N LEU A 147 -5.53 -9.53 7.53
CA LEU A 147 -4.17 -9.37 8.04
C LEU A 147 -3.85 -10.37 9.16
N ASN A 148 -4.77 -10.57 10.11
CA ASN A 148 -4.56 -11.52 11.21
C ASN A 148 -4.40 -12.96 10.71
N LEU A 149 -5.21 -13.37 9.71
CA LEU A 149 -5.11 -14.68 9.08
C LEU A 149 -3.76 -14.86 8.39
N MET A 150 -3.30 -13.86 7.61
CA MET A 150 -1.98 -13.89 6.98
C MET A 150 -0.85 -13.97 8.01
N SER A 151 -0.86 -13.10 9.03
CA SER A 151 0.14 -13.12 10.09
C SER A 151 0.16 -14.46 10.82
N SER A 152 -1.00 -15.05 11.12
CA SER A 152 -1.07 -16.37 11.76
C SER A 152 -0.49 -17.47 10.87
N ALA A 153 -0.70 -17.39 9.55
CA ALA A 153 -0.13 -18.32 8.58
C ALA A 153 1.40 -18.15 8.41
N PHE A 154 1.94 -16.94 8.58
CA PHE A 154 3.38 -16.70 8.45
C PHE A 154 4.18 -16.99 9.72
N LYS A 155 3.56 -17.03 10.92
CA LYS A 155 4.27 -17.33 12.17
C LYS A 155 5.13 -18.60 12.12
N PRO A 156 4.67 -19.75 11.58
CA PRO A 156 5.47 -20.97 11.54
C PRO A 156 6.71 -20.88 10.64
N LEU A 157 6.72 -19.99 9.65
CA LEU A 157 7.84 -19.83 8.72
C LEU A 157 9.12 -19.37 9.41
N ARG A 158 9.02 -18.68 10.56
CA ARG A 158 10.18 -18.21 11.32
C ARG A 158 11.11 -19.34 11.78
N SER A 159 10.57 -20.54 11.99
CA SER A 159 11.31 -21.71 12.45
C SER A 159 11.52 -22.75 11.34
N ASP A 160 11.21 -22.40 10.09
CA ASP A 160 11.33 -23.30 8.95
C ASP A 160 12.71 -23.13 8.29
N ASP A 161 13.50 -24.20 8.26
CA ASP A 161 14.90 -24.15 7.81
C ASP A 161 15.02 -23.79 6.31
N ASP A 162 14.08 -24.25 5.47
CA ASP A 162 14.05 -23.95 4.04
C ASP A 162 13.73 -22.46 3.81
N PHE A 163 12.76 -21.92 4.55
CA PHE A 163 12.43 -20.50 4.51
C PHE A 163 13.56 -19.61 5.03
N ILE A 164 14.22 -19.99 6.12
CA ILE A 164 15.37 -19.24 6.66
C ILE A 164 16.52 -19.21 5.63
N GLN A 165 16.84 -20.33 4.98
CA GLN A 165 17.87 -20.38 3.94
C GLN A 165 17.53 -19.51 2.74
N LEU A 166 16.26 -19.53 2.29
CA LEU A 166 15.80 -18.65 1.23
C LEU A 166 15.96 -17.16 1.62
N LEU A 167 15.64 -16.82 2.87
CA LEU A 167 15.75 -15.45 3.36
C LEU A 167 17.18 -14.94 3.45
N GLN A 168 18.18 -15.78 3.69
CA GLN A 168 19.59 -15.32 3.77
C GLN A 168 20.04 -14.57 2.51
N TYR A 169 19.49 -14.90 1.33
CA TYR A 169 19.77 -14.19 0.09
C TYR A 169 19.09 -12.81 0.00
N PHE A 170 18.04 -12.57 0.78
CA PHE A 170 17.20 -11.36 0.79
C PHE A 170 17.20 -10.62 2.14
N GLN A 171 18.09 -10.99 3.07
CA GLN A 171 18.34 -10.25 4.30
C GLN A 171 19.24 -9.08 3.96
N ALA A 172 18.69 -7.86 3.93
CA ALA A 172 19.33 -6.65 3.41
C ALA A 172 20.55 -6.13 4.22
N ASP A 173 21.41 -7.03 4.71
CA ASP A 173 22.57 -6.80 5.57
C ASP A 173 23.76 -6.15 4.86
N ASN A 174 23.88 -6.37 3.55
CA ASN A 174 24.90 -5.75 2.71
C ASN A 174 24.27 -5.15 1.45
N TYR A 175 25.04 -4.35 0.70
CA TYR A 175 24.51 -3.69 -0.51
C TYR A 175 23.98 -4.66 -1.57
N VAL A 176 24.57 -5.85 -1.72
CA VAL A 176 24.14 -6.83 -2.72
C VAL A 176 22.78 -7.42 -2.33
N SER A 177 22.64 -7.87 -1.08
CA SER A 177 21.36 -8.39 -0.59
C SER A 177 20.29 -7.29 -0.51
N LEU A 178 20.67 -6.05 -0.15
CA LEU A 178 19.76 -4.89 -0.22
C LEU A 178 19.17 -4.70 -1.63
N LEU A 179 20.01 -4.71 -2.68
CA LEU A 179 19.54 -4.56 -4.06
C LEU A 179 18.71 -5.76 -4.50
N ALA A 180 19.04 -6.98 -4.06
CA ALA A 180 18.25 -8.17 -4.32
C ALA A 180 16.86 -8.07 -3.69
N THR A 181 16.76 -7.60 -2.44
CA THR A 181 15.50 -7.40 -1.71
C THR A 181 14.65 -6.30 -2.34
N ILE A 182 15.25 -5.17 -2.72
CA ILE A 182 14.55 -4.11 -3.48
C ILE A 182 14.03 -4.66 -4.81
N SER A 183 14.84 -5.45 -5.52
CA SER A 183 14.43 -6.07 -6.78
C SER A 183 13.27 -7.04 -6.59
N MET A 184 13.29 -7.83 -5.50
CA MET A 184 12.20 -8.73 -5.13
C MET A 184 10.91 -7.95 -4.85
N GLY A 185 10.96 -6.90 -4.02
CA GLY A 185 9.79 -6.05 -3.74
C GLY A 185 9.23 -5.41 -5.01
N CYS A 186 10.12 -4.95 -5.91
CA CYS A 186 9.74 -4.42 -7.21
C CYS A 186 9.05 -5.48 -8.08
N LEU A 187 9.61 -6.68 -8.20
CA LEU A 187 9.06 -7.76 -9.04
C LEU A 187 7.71 -8.24 -8.52
N LEU A 188 7.61 -8.49 -7.21
CA LEU A 188 6.36 -8.96 -6.60
C LEU A 188 5.25 -7.91 -6.77
N THR A 189 5.57 -6.64 -6.57
CA THR A 189 4.61 -5.55 -6.79
C THR A 189 4.25 -5.35 -8.25
N PHE A 190 5.21 -5.55 -9.16
CA PHE A 190 4.93 -5.55 -10.59
C PHE A 190 3.91 -6.63 -10.97
N ILE A 191 4.04 -7.84 -10.39
CA ILE A 191 3.15 -8.97 -10.67
C ILE A 191 1.77 -8.72 -10.06
N ILE A 192 1.73 -8.33 -8.78
CA ILE A 192 0.49 -8.16 -8.01
C ILE A 192 -0.23 -6.86 -8.40
N GLN A 193 0.50 -5.85 -8.91
CA GLN A 193 0.01 -4.53 -9.34
C GLN A 193 -0.78 -3.76 -8.27
N SER A 194 -0.61 -4.11 -7.00
CA SER A 194 -1.27 -3.49 -5.87
C SER A 194 -0.26 -3.15 -4.78
N SER A 195 -0.03 -1.85 -4.57
CA SER A 195 0.87 -1.33 -3.55
C SER A 195 0.39 -1.63 -2.12
N SER A 196 -0.92 -1.52 -1.90
CA SER A 196 -1.53 -1.82 -0.60
C SER A 196 -1.47 -3.30 -0.25
N ALA A 197 -1.56 -4.18 -1.25
CA ALA A 197 -1.40 -5.62 -1.08
C ALA A 197 0.00 -6.00 -0.63
N MET A 198 1.00 -5.50 -1.35
CA MET A 198 2.39 -5.80 -1.08
C MET A 198 2.82 -5.27 0.27
N LEU A 199 2.45 -4.03 0.59
CA LEU A 199 2.70 -3.44 1.89
C LEU A 199 2.07 -4.26 3.02
N ALA A 200 0.86 -4.79 2.84
CA ALA A 200 0.20 -5.63 3.85
C ALA A 200 0.91 -6.98 4.06
N ILE A 201 1.38 -7.61 2.99
CA ILE A 201 2.20 -8.84 3.07
C ILE A 201 3.52 -8.55 3.80
N THR A 202 4.21 -7.48 3.42
CA THR A 202 5.47 -7.07 4.05
C THR A 202 5.28 -6.74 5.53
N ILE A 203 4.22 -6.04 5.90
CA ILE A 203 3.87 -5.79 7.31
C ILE A 203 3.58 -7.11 8.03
N ALA A 204 2.78 -8.02 7.47
CA ALA A 204 2.47 -9.30 8.11
C ALA A 204 3.72 -10.16 8.36
N LEU A 205 4.65 -10.20 7.40
CA LEU A 205 5.93 -10.90 7.54
C LEU A 205 6.82 -10.22 8.60
N ALA A 206 6.85 -8.89 8.66
CA ALA A 206 7.65 -8.16 9.63
C ALA A 206 7.09 -8.30 11.06
N THR A 207 5.78 -8.14 11.25
CA THR A 207 5.11 -8.25 12.57
C THR A 207 5.24 -9.65 13.17
N THR A 208 5.36 -10.68 12.34
CA THR A 208 5.56 -12.06 12.80
C THR A 208 7.02 -12.39 13.10
N GLY A 209 7.95 -11.48 12.76
CA GLY A 209 9.39 -11.72 12.82
C GLY A 209 9.89 -12.71 11.76
N ALA A 210 9.09 -12.97 10.73
CA ALA A 210 9.51 -13.79 9.60
C ALA A 210 10.58 -13.06 8.77
N ILE A 211 10.50 -11.74 8.66
CA ILE A 211 11.55 -10.88 8.11
C ILE A 211 11.93 -9.79 9.13
N SER A 212 13.18 -9.33 9.09
CA SER A 212 13.62 -8.20 9.93
C SER A 212 13.02 -6.89 9.44
N PHE A 213 12.96 -5.88 10.33
CA PHE A 213 12.58 -4.51 9.98
C PHE A 213 13.43 -3.97 8.81
N GLN A 214 14.72 -4.27 8.80
CA GLN A 214 15.64 -3.89 7.73
C GLN A 214 15.25 -4.48 6.37
N THR A 215 14.89 -5.76 6.33
CA THR A 215 14.40 -6.42 5.11
C THR A 215 13.04 -5.86 4.68
N ALA A 216 12.14 -5.61 5.62
CA ALA A 216 10.85 -4.98 5.34
C ALA A 216 11.02 -3.57 4.73
N LEU A 217 11.94 -2.76 5.26
CA LEU A 217 12.27 -1.44 4.75
C LEU A 217 12.78 -1.51 3.30
N ALA A 218 13.67 -2.46 3.01
CA ALA A 218 14.18 -2.70 1.67
C ALA A 218 13.10 -3.19 0.68
N LEU A 219 12.18 -4.06 1.13
CA LEU A 219 11.05 -4.50 0.32
C LEU A 219 10.16 -3.32 -0.06
N VAL A 220 9.77 -2.46 0.89
CA VAL A 220 8.93 -1.29 0.63
C VAL A 220 9.56 -0.32 -0.38
N LEU A 221 10.89 -0.15 -0.36
CA LEU A 221 11.58 0.60 -1.40
C LEU A 221 11.37 -0.02 -2.79
N GLY A 222 11.51 -1.34 -2.90
CA GLY A 222 11.19 -2.09 -4.11
C GLY A 222 9.73 -1.93 -4.55
N GLU A 223 8.79 -2.04 -3.62
CA GLU A 223 7.35 -1.93 -3.88
C GLU A 223 6.97 -0.58 -4.52
N ASN A 224 7.63 0.51 -4.10
CA ASN A 224 7.44 1.83 -4.68
C ASN A 224 7.88 1.90 -6.16
N ILE A 225 8.96 1.20 -6.54
CA ILE A 225 9.35 1.08 -7.95
C ILE A 225 8.32 0.24 -8.71
N GLY A 226 7.97 -0.93 -8.18
CA GLY A 226 7.09 -1.87 -8.86
C GLY A 226 5.72 -1.29 -9.19
N THR A 227 5.19 -0.42 -8.32
CA THR A 227 3.88 0.25 -8.52
C THR A 227 3.81 1.10 -9.80
N THR A 228 4.95 1.58 -10.28
CA THR A 228 5.04 2.47 -11.46
C THR A 228 4.66 1.80 -12.78
N ILE A 229 4.64 0.45 -12.81
CA ILE A 229 4.28 -0.30 -14.02
C ILE A 229 2.88 0.07 -14.52
N THR A 230 1.94 0.34 -13.60
CA THR A 230 0.55 0.63 -13.94
C THR A 230 0.42 1.89 -14.79
N ALA A 231 1.19 2.93 -14.46
CA ALA A 231 1.26 4.17 -15.21
C ALA A 231 1.94 3.99 -16.58
N LEU A 232 3.02 3.21 -16.61
CA LEU A 232 3.73 2.88 -17.85
C LEU A 232 2.81 2.13 -18.82
N LEU A 233 2.14 1.08 -18.35
CA LEU A 233 1.16 0.30 -19.12
C LEU A 233 -0.01 1.16 -19.60
N ALA A 234 -0.57 2.01 -18.74
CA ALA A 234 -1.66 2.91 -19.12
C ALA A 234 -1.25 3.96 -20.17
N SER A 235 0.04 4.25 -20.30
CA SER A 235 0.57 5.16 -21.31
C SER A 235 0.93 4.47 -22.65
N VAL A 236 0.86 3.13 -22.71
CA VAL A 236 1.10 2.39 -23.96
C VAL A 236 0.01 2.75 -24.98
N GLY A 237 0.42 3.14 -26.19
CA GLY A 237 -0.50 3.59 -27.24
C GLY A 237 -1.04 5.03 -27.04
N ALA A 238 -0.71 5.71 -25.94
CA ALA A 238 -1.12 7.08 -25.69
C ALA A 238 -0.22 8.13 -26.38
N ASN A 239 -0.64 9.39 -26.34
CA ASN A 239 0.13 10.52 -26.88
C ASN A 239 1.45 10.75 -26.11
N THR A 240 2.34 11.59 -26.67
CA THR A 240 3.67 11.84 -26.10
C THR A 240 3.62 12.44 -24.69
N THR A 241 2.63 13.28 -24.41
CA THR A 241 2.44 13.91 -23.11
C THR A 241 2.04 12.88 -22.04
N ALA A 242 1.14 11.95 -22.38
CA ALA A 242 0.72 10.87 -21.49
C ALA A 242 1.86 9.89 -21.20
N LYS A 243 2.66 9.53 -22.22
CA LYS A 243 3.90 8.76 -22.04
C LYS A 243 4.89 9.46 -21.11
N ARG A 244 5.07 10.77 -21.27
CA ARG A 244 5.92 11.56 -20.36
C ARG A 244 5.40 11.54 -18.93
N ALA A 245 4.09 11.56 -18.71
CA ALA A 245 3.51 11.47 -17.37
C ALA A 245 3.80 10.11 -16.71
N GLY A 246 3.60 9.00 -17.43
CA GLY A 246 3.93 7.67 -16.94
C GLY A 246 5.42 7.48 -16.66
N VAL A 247 6.29 7.95 -17.56
CA VAL A 247 7.75 7.91 -17.35
C VAL A 247 8.17 8.82 -16.19
N ALA A 248 7.56 9.98 -16.01
CA ALA A 248 7.87 10.86 -14.88
C ALA A 248 7.57 10.18 -13.53
N HIS A 249 6.48 9.42 -13.44
CA HIS A 249 6.18 8.59 -12.26
C HIS A 249 7.27 7.55 -12.01
N ALA A 250 7.65 6.79 -13.04
CA ALA A 250 8.68 5.77 -12.96
C ALA A 250 10.03 6.37 -12.52
N VAL A 251 10.49 7.42 -13.20
CA VAL A 251 11.75 8.11 -12.90
C VAL A 251 11.76 8.65 -11.48
N PHE A 252 10.68 9.28 -11.02
CA PHE A 252 10.61 9.81 -9.66
C PHE A 252 10.80 8.72 -8.60
N ASN A 253 10.10 7.58 -8.70
CA ASN A 253 10.22 6.50 -7.72
C ASN A 253 11.58 5.81 -7.80
N VAL A 254 12.07 5.54 -9.01
CA VAL A 254 13.41 4.92 -9.20
C VAL A 254 14.49 5.83 -8.63
N CYS A 255 14.50 7.13 -8.96
CA CYS A 255 15.47 8.07 -8.41
C CYS A 255 15.35 8.19 -6.89
N GLY A 256 14.13 8.28 -6.35
CA GLY A 256 13.90 8.34 -4.90
C GLY A 256 14.48 7.11 -4.18
N VAL A 257 14.24 5.92 -4.73
CA VAL A 257 14.79 4.68 -4.16
C VAL A 257 16.31 4.63 -4.28
N LEU A 258 16.90 4.97 -5.43
CA LEU A 258 18.36 5.02 -5.58
C LEU A 258 19.02 5.97 -4.57
N ILE A 259 18.40 7.12 -4.33
CA ILE A 259 18.86 8.09 -3.32
C ILE A 259 18.82 7.44 -1.93
N ILE A 260 17.67 6.92 -1.50
CA ILE A 260 17.54 6.29 -0.16
C ILE A 260 18.45 5.07 -0.01
N SER A 261 18.59 4.24 -1.05
CA SER A 261 19.47 3.07 -1.05
C SER A 261 20.95 3.44 -0.89
N SER A 262 21.36 4.61 -1.37
CA SER A 262 22.76 5.07 -1.26
C SER A 262 23.17 5.31 0.20
N PHE A 263 22.25 5.74 1.05
CA PHE A 263 22.46 5.97 2.49
C PHE A 263 21.51 5.15 3.37
N PHE A 264 21.22 3.92 2.94
CA PHE A 264 20.19 3.07 3.54
C PHE A 264 20.35 2.84 5.05
N TRP A 265 21.56 2.55 5.54
CA TRP A 265 21.81 2.34 6.97
C TRP A 265 21.56 3.62 7.78
N LEU A 266 21.99 4.78 7.30
CA LEU A 266 21.71 6.06 7.96
C LEU A 266 20.19 6.33 8.00
N TYR A 267 19.48 6.00 6.92
CA TYR A 267 18.03 6.11 6.87
C TYR A 267 17.35 5.15 7.86
N LYS A 268 17.79 3.89 7.94
CA LYS A 268 17.32 2.91 8.92
C LYS A 268 17.51 3.41 10.36
N ASP A 269 18.72 3.81 10.71
CA ASP A 269 19.07 4.28 12.06
C ASP A 269 18.28 5.55 12.43
N PHE A 270 18.03 6.44 11.46
CA PHE A 270 17.17 7.61 11.65
C PHE A 270 15.71 7.23 11.97
N ILE A 271 15.17 6.21 11.30
CA ILE A 271 13.82 5.72 11.59
C ILE A 271 13.77 5.06 12.98
N GLU A 272 14.76 4.24 13.33
CA GLU A 272 14.84 3.63 14.67
C GLU A 272 14.97 4.67 15.79
N PHE A 273 15.72 5.75 15.55
CA PHE A 273 15.80 6.89 16.46
C PHE A 273 14.44 7.57 16.69
N ILE A 274 13.61 7.71 15.65
CA ILE A 274 12.26 8.31 15.76
C ILE A 274 11.30 7.40 16.55
N ILE A 275 11.40 6.08 16.38
CA ILE A 275 10.44 5.11 16.94
C ILE A 275 10.68 4.84 18.43
N ALA A 276 11.83 5.25 19.00
CA ALA A 276 12.20 5.18 20.42
C ALA A 276 12.13 3.78 21.09
N SER A 277 11.83 2.74 20.33
CA SER A 277 11.82 1.32 20.70
C SER A 277 12.46 0.52 19.55
N PRO A 278 13.21 -0.57 19.82
CA PRO A 278 13.79 -1.36 18.74
C PRO A 278 12.66 -1.87 17.82
N ALA A 279 12.77 -1.62 16.51
CA ALA A 279 11.74 -2.00 15.55
C ALA A 279 11.53 -3.53 15.50
N ASP A 280 12.58 -4.29 15.82
CA ASP A 280 12.56 -5.76 15.93
C ASP A 280 12.27 -6.25 17.37
N ALA A 281 11.99 -5.36 18.34
CA ALA A 281 11.58 -5.77 19.67
C ALA A 281 10.19 -6.42 19.60
N LEU A 282 10.19 -7.74 19.45
CA LEU A 282 9.01 -8.56 19.65
C LEU A 282 8.56 -8.33 21.09
N THR A 283 7.43 -7.66 21.27
CA THR A 283 6.78 -7.71 22.58
C THR A 283 6.46 -9.18 22.86
N ASP A 284 6.61 -9.64 24.11
CA ASP A 284 6.39 -11.05 24.54
C ASP A 284 4.99 -11.63 24.18
N LYS A 285 4.13 -10.84 23.53
CA LYS A 285 2.79 -11.19 23.07
C LYS A 285 2.68 -11.43 21.55
N GLY A 286 3.73 -11.21 20.76
CA GLY A 286 3.66 -11.30 19.30
C GLY A 286 2.69 -10.28 18.70
N GLU A 287 2.68 -9.06 19.26
CA GLU A 287 1.87 -7.89 18.88
C GLU A 287 2.73 -6.64 18.58
#